data_AF-A0A1F3IX78-F1
#
_entry.id   AF-A0A1F3IX78-F1
#
_cell.length_a   1.000
_cell.length_b   1.000
_cell.length_c   1.000
_cell.angle_alpha   90.00
_cell.angle_beta   90.00
_cell.angle_gamma   90.00
#
_symmetry.space_group_name_H-M   'P 1'
#
loop_
_entity.id
_entity.type
_entity.pdbx_description
1 polymer ?
#
loop_
_entity_poly.entity_id
_entity_poly.type
_entity_poly.pdbx_seq_one_letter_code
_entity_poly.pdbx_strand_id
1 'polypeptide(L)'
;MKRDKNYYQKIYDLKSWQGFHVNQLGYIRNLILVLSTAVLGFTVKLLINESVTDSSDILAIKITCGLLFGSIISGILMAIFESENYKLKYKIGRMLENKSDFDQLPDDIEKKQNCCDCFELINKILLYSELTMFAVAVGILTFIFF
;
A
#
# COMPACT_ATOMS: atom_id res chain seq x y z
N MET A 1 19.40 4.23 -20.62
CA MET A 1 19.94 5.54 -20.17
C MET A 1 20.57 5.32 -18.80
N LYS A 2 21.90 5.43 -18.66
CA LYS A 2 22.59 5.17 -17.38
C LYS A 2 22.22 6.28 -16.39
N ARG A 3 21.76 5.89 -15.19
CA ARG A 3 21.44 6.83 -14.10
C ARG A 3 22.77 7.29 -13.46
N ASP A 4 22.97 8.59 -13.31
CA ASP A 4 24.24 9.17 -12.82
C ASP A 4 24.26 9.35 -11.29
N LYS A 5 25.42 9.68 -10.72
CA LYS A 5 25.59 9.92 -9.28
C LYS A 5 24.62 10.97 -8.73
N ASN A 6 24.40 12.06 -9.49
CA ASN A 6 23.49 13.14 -9.10
C ASN A 6 22.04 12.66 -8.99
N TYR A 7 21.61 11.74 -9.87
CA TYR A 7 20.28 11.11 -9.78
C TYR A 7 20.11 10.37 -8.44
N TYR A 8 21.05 9.51 -8.07
CA TYR A 8 20.96 8.74 -6.82
C TYR A 8 21.04 9.65 -5.59
N GLN A 9 21.94 10.62 -5.58
CA GLN A 9 22.10 11.53 -4.44
C GLN A 9 20.84 12.39 -4.19
N LYS A 10 20.10 12.71 -5.26
CA LYS A 10 18.85 13.47 -5.19
C LYS A 10 17.65 12.64 -4.72
N ILE A 11 17.64 11.34 -5.01
CA ILE A 11 16.53 10.42 -4.65
C ILE A 11 16.70 9.84 -3.26
N TYR A 12 17.96 9.65 -2.84
CA TYR A 12 18.32 9.12 -1.53
C TYR A 12 18.65 10.21 -0.52
N ASP A 13 18.36 11.48 -0.83
CA ASP A 13 18.36 12.53 0.18
C ASP A 13 17.31 12.20 1.24
N LEU A 14 17.79 11.64 2.36
CA LEU A 14 16.99 11.03 3.42
C LEU A 14 15.91 11.96 3.94
N LYS A 15 16.17 13.27 4.04
CA LYS A 15 15.24 14.25 4.59
C LYS A 15 14.02 14.49 3.69
N SER A 16 14.24 14.62 2.39
CA SER A 16 13.17 14.95 1.44
C SER A 16 12.36 13.70 1.06
N TRP A 17 13.01 12.56 0.86
CA TRP A 17 12.33 11.32 0.51
C TRP A 17 11.53 10.73 1.69
N GLN A 18 12.12 10.59 2.89
CA GLN A 18 11.39 10.02 4.03
C GLN A 18 10.20 10.90 4.43
N GLY A 19 10.38 12.22 4.47
CA GLY A 19 9.33 13.12 4.96
C GLY A 19 8.07 13.11 4.09
N PHE A 20 8.22 13.05 2.77
CA PHE A 20 7.09 13.07 1.84
C PHE A 20 6.44 11.69 1.69
N HIS A 21 7.25 10.64 1.52
CA HIS A 21 6.75 9.29 1.26
C HIS A 21 6.11 8.66 2.51
N VAL A 22 6.73 8.82 3.68
CA VAL A 22 6.23 8.24 4.94
C VAL A 22 4.92 8.92 5.36
N ASN A 23 4.82 10.24 5.22
CA ASN A 23 3.61 10.95 5.62
C ASN A 23 2.44 10.63 4.70
N GLN A 24 2.55 10.88 3.39
CA GLN A 24 1.36 10.81 2.52
C GLN A 24 0.85 9.38 2.32
N LEU A 25 1.73 8.42 2.03
CA LEU A 25 1.31 7.03 1.82
C LEU A 25 0.94 6.35 3.13
N GLY A 26 1.63 6.68 4.22
CA GLY A 26 1.33 6.16 5.55
C GLY A 26 -0.06 6.58 6.04
N TYR A 27 -0.42 7.87 5.89
CA TYR A 27 -1.72 8.38 6.31
C TYR A 27 -2.87 7.81 5.48
N ILE A 28 -2.76 7.83 4.14
CA ILE A 28 -3.84 7.35 3.27
C ILE A 28 -4.10 5.86 3.49
N ARG A 29 -3.04 5.03 3.50
CA ARG A 29 -3.17 3.58 3.75
C ARG A 29 -3.81 3.30 5.10
N ASN A 30 -3.31 3.92 6.16
CA ASN A 30 -3.84 3.67 7.51
C ASN A 30 -5.30 4.13 7.64
N LEU A 31 -5.67 5.24 6.98
CA LEU A 31 -7.04 5.69 6.94
C LEU A 31 -7.96 4.65 6.28
N ILE A 32 -7.57 4.13 5.11
CA ILE A 32 -8.37 3.12 4.41
C ILE A 32 -8.45 1.82 5.22
N LEU A 33 -7.36 1.36 5.83
CA LEU A 33 -7.39 0.20 6.73
C LEU A 33 -8.40 0.34 7.87
N VAL A 34 -8.40 1.50 8.55
CA VAL A 34 -9.33 1.79 9.65
C VAL A 34 -10.76 1.83 9.15
N LEU A 35 -11.01 2.52 8.02
CA LEU A 35 -12.33 2.60 7.41
C LEU A 35 -12.84 1.22 6.98
N SER A 36 -12.03 0.43 6.27
CA SER A 36 -12.37 -0.93 5.87
C SER A 36 -12.71 -1.82 7.06
N THR A 37 -11.96 -1.71 8.16
CA THR A 37 -12.22 -2.46 9.39
C THR A 37 -13.53 -2.03 10.05
N ALA A 38 -13.79 -0.73 10.14
CA ALA A 38 -15.01 -0.19 10.72
C ALA A 38 -16.26 -0.59 9.92
N VAL A 39 -16.21 -0.45 8.59
CA VAL A 39 -17.29 -0.86 7.69
C VAL A 39 -17.50 -2.37 7.77
N LEU A 40 -16.43 -3.18 7.81
CA LEU A 40 -16.56 -4.63 7.96
C LEU A 40 -17.27 -5.02 9.26
N GLY A 41 -16.93 -4.38 10.38
CA GLY A 41 -17.59 -4.60 11.66
C GLY A 41 -19.09 -4.26 11.62
N PHE A 42 -19.45 -3.16 10.96
CA PHE A 42 -20.84 -2.80 10.71
C PHE A 42 -21.56 -3.86 9.84
N THR A 43 -20.96 -4.25 8.73
CA THR A 43 -21.50 -5.23 7.77
C THR A 43 -21.71 -6.61 8.41
N VAL A 44 -20.77 -7.06 9.24
CA VAL A 44 -20.90 -8.31 10.00
C VAL A 44 -22.04 -8.23 11.01
N LYS A 45 -22.21 -7.09 11.70
CA LYS A 45 -23.31 -6.89 12.64
C LYS A 45 -24.68 -6.97 11.95
N LEU A 46 -24.80 -6.45 10.72
CA LEU A 46 -26.01 -6.56 9.91
C LEU A 46 -26.37 -8.02 9.57
N LEU A 47 -25.36 -8.87 9.30
CA LEU A 47 -25.58 -10.30 9.07
C LEU A 47 -26.05 -11.02 10.35
N ILE A 48 -25.46 -10.69 11.50
CA ILE A 48 -25.75 -11.37 12.78
C ILE A 48 -27.14 -10.99 13.30
N ASN A 49 -27.54 -9.73 13.16
CA ASN A 49 -28.80 -9.23 13.72
C ASN A 49 -30.03 -9.53 12.87
N GLU A 50 -29.90 -10.34 11.80
CA GLU A 50 -30.98 -10.71 10.87
C GLU A 50 -31.79 -9.52 10.32
N SER A 51 -31.20 -8.32 10.31
CA SER A 51 -31.87 -7.09 9.82
C SER A 51 -32.18 -7.13 8.31
N VAL A 52 -31.67 -8.14 7.62
CA VAL A 52 -31.78 -8.33 6.17
C VAL A 52 -32.38 -9.71 5.92
N THR A 53 -33.59 -9.74 5.36
CA THR A 53 -34.38 -10.96 5.13
C THR A 53 -34.33 -11.44 3.69
N ASP A 54 -33.98 -10.58 2.72
CA ASP A 54 -33.84 -10.99 1.33
C ASP A 54 -32.51 -11.75 1.09
N SER A 55 -32.63 -12.92 0.47
CA SER A 55 -31.52 -13.76 0.02
C SER A 55 -30.53 -13.04 -0.89
N SER A 56 -31.01 -12.09 -1.72
CA SER A 56 -30.19 -11.34 -2.66
C SER A 56 -29.27 -10.35 -1.92
N ASP A 57 -29.81 -9.64 -0.93
CA ASP A 57 -29.08 -8.72 -0.07
C ASP A 57 -28.06 -9.46 0.81
N ILE A 58 -28.41 -10.64 1.35
CA ILE A 58 -27.48 -11.48 2.12
C ILE A 58 -26.26 -11.86 1.27
N LEU A 59 -26.48 -12.21 0.00
CA LEU A 59 -25.38 -12.52 -0.92
C LEU A 59 -24.51 -11.28 -1.18
N ALA A 60 -25.12 -10.12 -1.44
CA ALA A 60 -24.41 -8.87 -1.68
C ALA A 60 -23.60 -8.42 -0.44
N ILE A 61 -24.13 -8.63 0.77
CA ILE A 61 -23.44 -8.38 2.03
C ILE A 61 -22.24 -9.32 2.22
N LYS A 62 -22.36 -10.61 1.88
CA LYS A 62 -21.23 -11.55 1.92
C LYS A 62 -20.11 -11.14 0.95
N ILE A 63 -20.48 -10.72 -0.26
CA ILE A 63 -19.53 -10.19 -1.25
C ILE A 63 -18.82 -8.95 -0.69
N THR A 64 -19.58 -8.04 -0.08
CA THR A 64 -19.05 -6.84 0.59
C THR A 64 -18.03 -7.20 1.68
N CYS A 65 -18.34 -8.17 2.55
CA CYS A 65 -17.40 -8.66 3.56
C CYS A 65 -16.10 -9.18 2.93
N GLY A 66 -16.20 -9.97 1.85
CA GLY A 66 -15.03 -10.48 1.12
C GLY A 66 -14.16 -9.36 0.55
N LEU A 67 -14.77 -8.34 -0.06
CA LEU A 67 -14.07 -7.18 -0.60
C LEU A 67 -13.36 -6.36 0.50
N LEU A 68 -14.05 -6.08 1.61
CA LEU A 68 -13.46 -5.34 2.74
C LEU A 68 -12.31 -6.12 3.38
N PHE A 69 -12.45 -7.43 3.51
CA PHE A 69 -11.37 -8.29 4.01
C PHE A 69 -10.17 -8.29 3.06
N GLY A 70 -10.39 -8.38 1.75
CA GLY A 70 -9.34 -8.25 0.73
C GLY A 70 -8.65 -6.88 0.73
N SER A 71 -9.42 -5.81 0.96
CA SER A 71 -8.89 -4.45 1.17
C SER A 71 -7.95 -4.42 2.37
N ILE A 72 -8.36 -4.97 3.53
CA ILE A 72 -7.52 -5.03 4.74
C ILE A 72 -6.22 -5.81 4.48
N ILE A 73 -6.30 -6.99 3.86
CA ILE A 73 -5.12 -7.79 3.50
C ILE A 73 -4.17 -6.99 2.60
N SER A 74 -4.70 -6.29 1.60
CA SER A 74 -3.89 -5.47 0.69
C SER A 74 -3.16 -4.35 1.44
N GLY A 75 -3.85 -3.67 2.35
CA GLY A 75 -3.26 -2.66 3.22
C GLY A 75 -2.12 -3.19 4.09
N ILE A 76 -2.28 -4.39 4.66
CA ILE A 76 -1.24 -5.06 5.46
C ILE A 76 -0.04 -5.44 4.57
N LEU A 77 -0.27 -6.05 3.40
CA LEU A 77 0.79 -6.42 2.47
C LEU A 77 1.61 -5.20 2.02
N MET A 78 0.95 -4.07 1.75
CA MET A 78 1.64 -2.81 1.45
C MET A 78 2.55 -2.37 2.59
N ALA A 79 2.09 -2.48 3.84
CA ALA A 79 2.92 -2.11 4.98
C ALA A 79 4.18 -2.99 5.09
N ILE A 80 4.07 -4.29 4.77
CA ILE A 80 5.20 -5.22 4.75
C ILE A 80 6.19 -4.83 3.64
N PHE A 81 5.71 -4.65 2.40
CA PHE A 81 6.57 -4.31 1.28
C PHE A 81 7.20 -2.93 1.41
N GLU A 82 6.48 -1.95 1.96
CA GLU A 82 7.03 -0.62 2.24
C GLU A 82 8.13 -0.68 3.30
N SER A 83 7.98 -1.52 4.33
CA SER A 83 9.02 -1.75 5.33
C SER A 83 10.29 -2.34 4.72
N GLU A 84 10.15 -3.32 3.82
CA GLU A 84 11.30 -3.90 3.09
C GLU A 84 11.94 -2.88 2.13
N ASN A 85 11.13 -2.10 1.42
CA ASN A 85 11.60 -1.03 0.54
C ASN A 85 12.40 0.01 1.33
N TYR A 86 11.91 0.42 2.50
CA TYR A 86 12.59 1.36 3.39
C TYR A 86 13.95 0.84 3.87
N LYS A 87 14.03 -0.45 4.26
CA LYS A 87 15.30 -1.10 4.65
C LYS A 87 16.30 -1.10 3.49
N LEU A 88 15.85 -1.41 2.28
CA LEU A 88 16.71 -1.40 1.09
C LEU A 88 17.20 0.00 0.76
N LYS A 89 16.31 0.99 0.77
CA LYS A 89 16.67 2.38 0.49
C LYS A 89 17.65 2.94 1.50
N TYR A 90 17.49 2.61 2.78
CA TYR A 90 18.47 2.96 3.81
C TYR A 90 19.84 2.31 3.55
N LYS A 91 19.89 1.02 3.17
CA LYS A 91 21.14 0.36 2.82
C LYS A 91 21.83 1.02 1.62
N ILE A 92 21.06 1.40 0.59
CA ILE A 92 21.59 2.12 -0.58
C ILE A 92 22.14 3.49 -0.14
N GLY A 93 21.39 4.27 0.63
CA GLY A 93 21.85 5.57 1.15
C GLY A 93 23.17 5.48 1.91
N ARG A 94 23.31 4.50 2.82
CA ARG A 94 24.57 4.26 3.56
C ARG A 94 25.72 3.82 2.67
N MET A 95 25.45 3.06 1.61
CA MET A 95 26.47 2.68 0.62
C MET A 95 26.96 3.88 -0.19
N LEU A 96 26.06 4.84 -0.49
CA LEU A 96 26.38 6.07 -1.19
C LEU A 96 27.18 7.05 -0.32
N GLU A 97 26.90 7.12 1.00
CA GLU A 97 27.65 7.95 1.95
C GLU A 97 29.09 7.44 2.18
N ASN A 98 29.28 6.11 2.23
CA ASN A 98 30.55 5.51 2.63
C ASN A 98 31.56 5.31 1.47
N LYS A 99 31.19 5.56 0.20
CA LYS A 99 32.10 5.40 -0.95
C LYS A 99 32.54 6.75 -1.53
N SER A 100 33.85 6.99 -1.49
CA SER A 100 34.50 8.16 -2.11
C SER A 100 34.58 8.06 -3.64
N ASP A 101 34.79 6.86 -4.20
CA ASP A 101 34.90 6.63 -5.65
C ASP A 101 33.62 6.03 -6.23
N PHE A 102 32.96 6.84 -7.07
CA PHE A 102 31.70 6.54 -7.75
C PHE A 102 31.89 6.09 -9.21
N ASP A 103 33.13 6.00 -9.68
CA ASP A 103 33.44 5.73 -11.10
C ASP A 103 33.10 4.30 -11.53
N GLN A 104 32.81 3.43 -10.57
CA GLN A 104 32.14 2.15 -10.79
C GLN A 104 30.93 2.07 -9.88
N LEU A 105 29.76 2.46 -10.40
CA LEU A 105 28.50 2.12 -9.76
C LEU A 105 28.47 0.59 -9.65
N PRO A 106 28.58 0.00 -8.44
CA PRO A 106 28.64 -1.44 -8.32
C PRO A 106 27.33 -2.03 -8.82
N ASP A 107 27.37 -3.11 -9.60
CA ASP A 107 26.18 -3.85 -10.08
C ASP A 107 25.18 -4.15 -8.94
N ASP A 108 25.69 -4.24 -7.69
CA ASP A 108 24.91 -4.42 -6.47
C ASP A 108 23.97 -3.25 -6.13
N ILE A 109 24.33 -1.99 -6.45
CA ILE A 109 23.45 -0.83 -6.25
C ILE A 109 22.32 -0.85 -7.29
N GLU A 110 22.63 -1.12 -8.55
CA GLU A 110 21.63 -1.19 -9.62
C GLU A 110 20.63 -2.33 -9.36
N LYS A 111 21.11 -3.49 -8.92
CA LYS A 111 20.25 -4.61 -8.53
C LYS A 111 19.31 -4.26 -7.38
N LYS A 112 19.79 -3.56 -6.34
CA LYS A 112 18.95 -3.12 -5.22
C LYS A 112 17.96 -2.03 -5.61
N GLN A 113 18.35 -1.11 -6.49
CA GLN A 113 17.44 -0.12 -7.04
C GLN A 113 16.30 -0.79 -7.80
N ASN A 114 16.59 -1.76 -8.67
CA ASN A 114 15.56 -2.49 -9.42
C ASN A 114 14.60 -3.23 -8.48
N CYS A 115 15.09 -3.72 -7.34
CA CYS A 115 14.25 -4.31 -6.30
C CYS A 115 13.35 -3.27 -5.61
N CYS A 116 13.87 -2.07 -5.33
CA CYS A 116 13.06 -0.96 -4.79
C CYS A 116 11.97 -0.52 -5.79
N ASP A 117 12.33 -0.35 -7.06
CA ASP A 117 11.40 0.01 -8.14
C ASP A 117 10.28 -1.06 -8.26
N CYS A 118 10.62 -2.33 -8.07
CA CYS A 118 9.65 -3.44 -8.04
C CYS A 118 8.69 -3.35 -6.84
N PHE A 119 9.20 -3.08 -5.63
CA PHE A 119 8.35 -2.90 -4.45
C PHE A 119 7.43 -1.70 -4.57
N GLU A 120 7.90 -0.57 -5.13
CA GLU A 120 7.06 0.60 -5.38
C GLU A 120 5.91 0.28 -6.36
N LEU A 121 6.20 -0.49 -7.42
CA LEU A 121 5.18 -0.93 -8.36
C LEU A 121 4.14 -1.82 -7.69
N ILE A 122 4.58 -2.80 -6.89
CA ILE A 122 3.68 -3.68 -6.13
C ILE A 122 2.81 -2.87 -5.17
N ASN A 123 3.40 -1.95 -4.40
CA ASN A 123 2.66 -1.10 -3.47
C ASN A 123 1.63 -0.23 -4.19
N LYS A 124 1.96 0.32 -5.37
CA LYS A 124 1.02 1.08 -6.17
C LYS A 124 -0.16 0.23 -6.64
N ILE A 125 0.09 -1.00 -7.09
CA ILE A 125 -0.96 -1.95 -7.50
C ILE A 125 -1.85 -2.31 -6.30
N LEU A 126 -1.25 -2.63 -5.15
CA LEU A 126 -1.99 -2.95 -3.93
C LEU A 126 -2.83 -1.77 -3.44
N LEU A 127 -2.34 -0.53 -3.56
CA LEU A 127 -3.10 0.66 -3.17
C LEU A 127 -4.34 0.85 -4.03
N TYR A 128 -4.20 0.75 -5.35
CA TYR A 128 -5.36 0.83 -6.24
C TYR A 128 -6.33 -0.33 -6.02
N SER A 129 -5.82 -1.53 -5.76
CA SER A 129 -6.63 -2.70 -5.40
C SER A 129 -7.41 -2.46 -4.12
N GLU A 130 -6.75 -1.98 -3.06
CA GLU A 130 -7.35 -1.66 -1.76
C GLU A 130 -8.47 -0.62 -1.90
N LEU A 131 -8.19 0.48 -2.61
CA LEU A 131 -9.15 1.57 -2.87
C LEU A 131 -10.33 1.08 -3.70
N THR A 132 -10.10 0.27 -4.74
CA THR A 132 -11.15 -0.24 -5.62
C THR A 132 -12.07 -1.20 -4.85
N MET A 133 -11.50 -2.15 -4.10
CA MET A 133 -12.28 -3.07 -3.28
C MET A 133 -13.12 -2.33 -2.24
N PHE A 134 -12.53 -1.34 -1.56
CA PHE A 134 -13.25 -0.51 -0.60
C PHE A 134 -14.39 0.29 -1.27
N ALA A 135 -14.11 0.97 -2.39
CA ALA A 135 -15.12 1.76 -3.09
C ALA A 135 -16.28 0.92 -3.61
N VAL A 136 -15.98 -0.26 -4.19
CA VAL A 136 -17.02 -1.20 -4.65
C VAL A 136 -17.84 -1.73 -3.47
N ALA A 137 -17.20 -2.10 -2.36
CA ALA A 137 -17.91 -2.56 -1.16
C ALA A 137 -18.85 -1.49 -0.60
N VAL A 138 -18.39 -0.25 -0.48
CA VAL A 138 -19.22 0.87 -0.03
C VAL A 138 -20.34 1.16 -1.03
N GLY A 139 -20.07 1.08 -2.33
CA GLY A 139 -21.08 1.25 -3.39
C GLY A 139 -22.20 0.21 -3.30
N ILE A 140 -21.85 -1.07 -3.09
CA ILE A 140 -22.83 -2.15 -2.89
C ILE A 140 -23.67 -1.87 -1.63
N LEU A 141 -23.04 -1.56 -0.50
CA LEU A 141 -23.77 -1.22 0.73
C LEU A 141 -24.72 -0.05 0.53
N THR A 142 -24.27 1.00 -0.13
CA THR A 142 -25.11 2.19 -0.39
C THR A 142 -26.34 1.82 -1.20
N PHE A 143 -26.20 0.98 -2.23
CA PHE A 143 -27.31 0.51 -3.07
C PHE A 143 -28.31 -0.39 -2.31
N ILE A 144 -27.85 -1.17 -1.34
CA ILE A 144 -28.75 -2.01 -0.53
C ILE A 144 -29.61 -1.14 0.42
N PHE A 145 -29.06 -0.03 0.91
CA PHE A 145 -29.70 0.79 1.95
C PHE A 145 -30.41 2.07 1.47
N PHE A 146 -30.25 2.47 0.20
CA PHE A 146 -30.87 3.65 -0.41
C PHE A 146 -31.54 3.30 -1.74
#